data_AF-A0A956HW42-F1
#
_entry.id   AF-A0A956HW42-F1
#
_cell.length_a   1.000
_cell.length_b   1.000
_cell.length_c   1.000
_cell.angle_alpha   90.00
_cell.angle_beta   90.00
_cell.angle_gamma   90.00
#
_symmetry.space_group_name_H-M   'P 1'
#
loop_
_entity.id
_entity.type
_entity.pdbx_description
1 polymer ?
#
loop_
_entity_poly.entity_id
_entity_poly.type
_entity_poly.pdbx_seq_one_letter_code
_entity_poly.pdbx_strand_id
1 'polypeptide(L)'
;MRSLFVAFFFAICLFAPGASAADDERAVQLFNQGRDAIVRNDFNKAYAALSEAWKLKQSYDIAALLGQSELQLGKYTAAAEHLSASLRAFPSTGDARKKKAA
;
A
#
# COMPACT_ATOMS: atom_id res chain seq x y z
N MET A 1 -44.05 15.53 -35.43
CA MET A 1 -43.01 16.47 -34.95
C MET A 1 -42.10 15.70 -34.01
N ARG A 2 -40.84 15.46 -34.44
CA ARG A 2 -39.84 14.66 -33.73
C ARG A 2 -38.93 15.59 -32.94
N SER A 3 -38.73 15.24 -31.67
CA SER A 3 -37.52 15.44 -30.85
C SER A 3 -36.98 16.85 -30.64
N LEU A 4 -36.89 17.29 -29.39
CA LEU A 4 -35.62 17.59 -28.70
C LEU A 4 -35.92 18.05 -27.25
N PHE A 5 -36.01 17.12 -26.29
CA PHE A 5 -35.81 17.46 -24.88
C PHE A 5 -34.32 17.37 -24.62
N VAL A 6 -33.65 18.52 -24.65
CA VAL A 6 -32.29 18.69 -24.15
C VAL A 6 -32.38 18.67 -22.63
N ALA A 7 -32.15 17.50 -22.04
CA ALA A 7 -31.87 17.36 -20.62
C ALA A 7 -30.48 16.76 -20.48
N PHE A 8 -29.47 17.58 -20.76
CA PHE A 8 -28.09 17.27 -20.40
C PHE A 8 -27.95 17.49 -18.90
N PHE A 9 -28.46 16.55 -18.11
CA PHE A 9 -28.21 16.49 -16.68
C PHE A 9 -26.78 16.00 -16.51
N PHE A 10 -25.83 16.94 -16.60
CA PHE A 10 -24.46 16.70 -16.20
C PHE A 10 -24.46 16.61 -14.67
N ALA A 11 -24.77 15.43 -14.15
CA ALA A 11 -24.55 15.08 -12.77
C ALA A 11 -23.03 15.19 -12.53
N ILE A 12 -22.60 16.33 -12.00
CA ILE A 12 -21.28 16.51 -11.42
C ILE A 12 -21.22 15.53 -10.26
N CYS A 13 -20.60 14.37 -10.48
CA CYS A 13 -20.16 13.49 -9.43
C CYS A 13 -19.29 14.32 -8.48
N LEU A 14 -19.74 14.44 -7.23
CA LEU A 14 -18.93 14.84 -6.09
C LEU A 14 -17.67 13.95 -6.07
N PHE A 15 -16.57 14.46 -6.60
CA PHE A 15 -15.26 13.90 -6.32
C PHE A 15 -15.02 14.18 -4.84
N ALA A 16 -15.06 13.14 -4.00
CA ALA A 16 -14.78 13.24 -2.58
C ALA A 16 -13.27 12.96 -2.36
N PRO A 17 -12.39 13.98 -2.29
CA PRO A 17 -10.96 13.76 -2.11
C PRO A 17 -10.53 13.28 -0.70
N GLY A 18 -11.48 12.92 0.18
CA GLY A 18 -11.18 12.63 1.59
C GLY A 18 -10.67 11.22 1.90
N ALA A 19 -11.13 10.19 1.17
CA ALA A 19 -10.80 8.80 1.52
C ALA A 19 -9.31 8.48 1.30
N SER A 20 -8.75 8.92 0.18
CA SER A 20 -7.37 8.58 -0.19
C SER A 20 -6.31 9.16 0.76
N ALA A 21 -6.52 10.34 1.34
CA ALA A 21 -5.56 10.95 2.26
C ALA A 21 -5.56 10.25 3.63
N ALA A 22 -6.75 9.92 4.15
CA ALA A 22 -6.89 9.17 5.39
C ALA A 22 -6.34 7.74 5.27
N ASP A 23 -6.60 7.08 4.14
CA ASP A 23 -6.05 5.74 3.85
C ASP A 23 -4.52 5.78 3.75
N ASP A 24 -3.95 6.82 3.14
CA ASP A 24 -2.51 7.03 3.07
C ASP A 24 -1.87 7.22 4.45
N GLU A 25 -2.45 8.06 5.30
CA GLU A 25 -1.99 8.23 6.68
C GLU A 25 -2.09 6.93 7.48
N ARG A 26 -3.19 6.19 7.31
CA ARG A 26 -3.40 4.92 7.99
C ARG A 26 -2.42 3.85 7.51
N ALA A 27 -2.14 3.78 6.21
CA ALA A 27 -1.13 2.89 5.65
C ALA A 27 0.26 3.19 6.22
N VAL A 28 0.63 4.47 6.36
CA VAL A 28 1.91 4.88 7.00
C VAL A 28 1.98 4.43 8.46
N GLN A 29 0.90 4.61 9.23
CA GLN A 29 0.85 4.14 10.62
C GLN A 29 1.03 2.62 10.72
N LEU A 30 0.29 1.86 9.92
CA LEU A 30 0.35 0.40 9.89
C LEU A 30 1.73 -0.10 9.42
N PHE A 31 2.33 0.56 8.43
CA PHE A 31 3.68 0.27 7.97
C PHE A 31 4.71 0.46 9.09
N ASN A 32 4.65 1.58 9.82
CA ASN A 32 5.55 1.82 10.94
C ASN A 32 5.36 0.77 12.06
N GLN A 33 4.11 0.45 12.42
CA GLN A 33 3.81 -0.61 13.38
C GLN A 33 4.38 -1.97 12.96
N GLY A 34 4.23 -2.31 11.68
CA GLY A 34 4.77 -3.54 11.10
C GLY A 34 6.30 -3.59 11.17
N ARG A 35 6.96 -2.48 10.81
CA ARG A 35 8.42 -2.35 10.92
C ARG A 35 8.92 -2.51 12.35
N ASP A 36 8.26 -1.87 13.31
CA ASP A 36 8.62 -2.00 14.74
C ASP A 36 8.40 -3.42 15.25
N ALA A 37 7.39 -4.13 14.74
CA ALA A 37 7.17 -5.54 15.05
C ALA A 37 8.28 -6.43 14.46
N ILE A 38 8.75 -6.18 13.24
CA ILE A 38 9.91 -6.86 12.64
C ILE A 38 11.16 -6.67 13.48
N VAL A 39 11.45 -5.44 13.94
CA VAL A 39 12.60 -5.15 14.82
C VAL A 39 12.56 -5.99 16.11
N ARG A 40 11.36 -6.31 16.61
CA ARG A 40 11.14 -7.16 17.78
C ARG A 40 11.03 -8.66 17.46
N ASN A 41 11.24 -9.07 16.21
CA ASN A 41 10.99 -10.43 15.71
C ASN A 41 9.55 -10.94 15.92
N ASP A 42 8.58 -10.05 16.12
CA ASP A 42 7.16 -10.40 16.25
C ASP A 42 6.52 -10.43 14.85
N PHE A 43 6.86 -11.46 14.07
CA PHE A 43 6.45 -11.57 12.68
C PHE A 43 4.93 -11.76 12.51
N ASN A 44 4.24 -12.27 13.53
CA ASN A 44 2.77 -12.34 13.53
C ASN A 44 2.14 -10.95 13.57
N LYS A 45 2.59 -10.07 14.48
CA LYS A 45 2.11 -8.68 14.50
C LYS A 45 2.54 -7.91 13.26
N ALA A 46 3.77 -8.14 12.77
CA ALA A 46 4.23 -7.53 11.54
C ALA A 46 3.33 -7.90 10.35
N TYR A 47 3.08 -9.19 10.15
CA TYR A 47 2.19 -9.69 9.10
C TYR A 47 0.80 -9.06 9.19
N ALA A 48 0.20 -9.01 10.39
CA ALA A 48 -1.13 -8.43 10.56
C ALA A 48 -1.17 -6.94 10.19
N ALA A 49 -0.24 -6.14 10.70
CA ALA A 49 -0.19 -4.71 10.41
C ALA A 49 0.10 -4.43 8.92
N LEU A 50 1.08 -5.14 8.35
CA LEU A 50 1.48 -4.96 6.95
C LEU A 50 0.44 -5.48 5.96
N SER A 51 -0.33 -6.52 6.31
CA SER A 51 -1.46 -6.99 5.49
C SER A 51 -2.55 -5.92 5.39
N GLU A 52 -2.85 -5.23 6.49
CA GLU A 52 -3.80 -4.11 6.46
C GLU A 52 -3.22 -2.91 5.70
N ALA A 53 -1.93 -2.61 5.89
CA ALA A 53 -1.26 -1.55 5.13
C ALA A 53 -1.34 -1.82 3.62
N TRP A 54 -1.14 -3.07 3.20
CA TRP A 54 -1.17 -3.49 1.79
C TRP A 54 -2.55 -3.34 1.15
N LYS A 55 -3.63 -3.55 1.91
CA LYS A 55 -5.00 -3.31 1.44
C LYS A 55 -5.27 -1.84 1.16
N LEU A 56 -4.66 -0.94 1.94
CA LEU A 56 -4.81 0.50 1.78
C LEU A 56 -3.88 1.05 0.69
N LYS A 57 -2.62 0.58 0.66
CA LYS A 57 -1.60 1.07 -0.25
C LYS A 57 -0.64 -0.03 -0.66
N GLN A 58 -0.58 -0.26 -1.97
CA GLN A 58 0.33 -1.24 -2.56
C GLN A 58 1.64 -0.57 -2.98
N SER A 59 2.60 -0.44 -2.06
CA SER A 59 3.93 0.11 -2.32
C SER A 59 5.05 -0.92 -2.14
N TYR A 60 6.17 -0.68 -2.82
CA TYR A 60 7.28 -1.64 -2.88
C TYR A 60 7.86 -1.99 -1.50
N ASP A 61 7.86 -1.04 -0.57
CA ASP A 61 8.35 -1.17 0.80
C ASP A 61 7.40 -1.96 1.70
N ILE A 62 6.08 -1.74 1.58
CA ILE A 62 5.06 -2.57 2.27
C ILE A 62 5.18 -4.02 1.76
N ALA A 63 5.28 -4.22 0.45
CA ALA A 63 5.43 -5.55 -0.15
C ALA A 63 6.70 -6.26 0.33
N ALA A 64 7.82 -5.55 0.45
CA ALA A 64 9.09 -6.12 0.95
C ALA A 64 8.96 -6.64 2.38
N LEU A 65 8.42 -5.81 3.29
CA LEU A 65 8.29 -6.18 4.70
C LEU A 65 7.20 -7.23 4.93
N LEU A 66 6.12 -7.20 4.14
CA LEU A 66 5.09 -8.23 4.18
C LEU A 66 5.66 -9.57 3.73
N GLY A 67 6.39 -9.59 2.61
CA GLY A 67 7.09 -10.78 2.12
C GLY A 67 8.13 -11.32 3.12
N GLN A 68 8.89 -10.44 3.79
CA GLN A 68 9.79 -10.84 4.88
C GLN A 68 9.02 -11.51 6.02
N SER A 69 7.91 -10.91 6.47
CA SER A 69 7.09 -11.46 7.56
C SER A 69 6.52 -12.83 7.18
N GLU A 70 6.08 -12.99 5.93
CA GLU A 70 5.58 -14.25 5.39
C GLU A 70 6.64 -15.34 5.32
N LEU A 71 7.88 -15.01 4.91
CA LEU A 71 9.00 -15.95 4.95
C LEU A 71 9.24 -16.48 6.36
N GLN A 72 9.27 -15.59 7.35
CA GLN A 72 9.53 -15.95 8.74
C GLN A 72 8.39 -16.78 9.36
N LEU A 73 7.17 -16.62 8.85
CA LEU A 73 6.00 -17.41 9.25
C LEU A 73 5.81 -18.69 8.41
N GLY A 74 6.72 -19.01 7.48
CA GLY A 74 6.62 -20.20 6.62
C GLY A 74 5.57 -20.11 5.51
N LYS A 75 5.07 -18.91 5.19
CA LYS A 75 4.07 -18.66 4.15
C LYS A 75 4.72 -18.44 2.78
N TYR A 76 5.45 -19.45 2.30
CA TYR A 76 6.38 -19.29 1.18
C TYR A 76 5.75 -18.81 -0.14
N THR A 77 4.53 -19.26 -0.47
CA THR A 77 3.85 -18.82 -1.70
C THR A 77 3.55 -17.32 -1.67
N ALA A 78 2.92 -16.85 -0.60
CA ALA A 78 2.59 -15.43 -0.44
C ALA A 78 3.87 -14.57 -0.38
N ALA A 79 4.89 -15.06 0.31
CA ALA A 79 6.19 -14.40 0.36
C ALA A 79 6.80 -14.18 -1.03
N ALA A 80 6.77 -15.20 -1.88
CA ALA A 80 7.30 -15.10 -3.24
C ALA A 80 6.53 -14.06 -4.07
N GLU A 81 5.20 -13.99 -3.91
CA GLU A 81 4.35 -13.03 -4.60
C GLU A 81 4.66 -11.59 -4.17
N HIS A 82 4.70 -11.32 -2.86
CA HIS A 82 4.98 -9.97 -2.35
C HIS A 82 6.41 -9.52 -2.60
N LEU A 83 7.41 -10.41 -2.47
CA LEU A 83 8.79 -10.07 -2.83
C LEU A 83 8.92 -9.77 -4.33
N SER A 84 8.24 -10.54 -5.18
CA SER A 84 8.19 -10.25 -6.62
C SER A 84 7.53 -8.91 -6.93
N ALA A 85 6.42 -8.58 -6.24
CA ALA A 85 5.74 -7.30 -6.37
C ALA A 85 6.66 -6.14 -5.95
N SER A 86 7.39 -6.28 -4.84
CA SER A 86 8.36 -5.31 -4.36
C SER A 86 9.43 -5.02 -5.42
N LEU A 87 10.03 -6.06 -6.00
CA LEU A 87 11.09 -5.92 -7.00
C LEU A 87 10.59 -5.25 -8.29
N ARG A 88 9.37 -5.56 -8.74
CA ARG A 88 8.77 -4.92 -9.94
C ARG A 88 8.47 -3.45 -9.73
N ALA A 89 8.06 -3.07 -8.52
CA ALA A 89 7.70 -1.71 -8.16
C ALA A 89 8.89 -0.88 -7.65
N PHE A 90 10.05 -1.50 -7.46
CA PHE A 90 11.24 -0.82 -6.96
C PHE A 90 11.68 0.28 -7.95
N PRO A 91 11.86 1.53 -7.49
CA PRO A 91 12.21 2.61 -8.39
C PRO A 91 13.61 2.41 -8.99
N SER A 92 13.71 2.48 -10.33
CA SER A 92 14.96 2.30 -11.08
C SER A 92 15.98 3.42 -10.82
N THR A 93 15.49 4.62 -10.48
CA THR A 93 16.30 5.68 -9.92
C THR A 93 16.18 5.56 -8.40
N GLY A 94 17.27 5.21 -7.72
CA GLY A 94 17.25 5.02 -6.26
C GLY A 94 16.52 6.18 -5.57
N ASP A 95 15.64 5.83 -4.63
CA ASP A 95 14.64 6.71 -4.02
C ASP A 95 15.23 8.10 -3.72
N ALA A 96 14.85 9.13 -4.49
CA ALA A 96 15.37 10.48 -4.32
C ALA A 96 15.10 11.03 -2.91
N ARG A 97 14.10 10.47 -2.21
CA ARG A 97 13.78 10.77 -0.80
C ARG A 97 14.85 10.29 0.17
N LYS A 98 15.65 9.26 -0.16
CA LYS A 98 16.76 8.79 0.69
C LYS A 98 18.04 9.66 0.58
N LYS A 99 18.13 10.57 -0.39
CA LYS A 99 19.28 11.50 -0.53
C LYS A 99 19.30 12.67 0.46
N LYS A 100 18.31 12.81 1.36
CA LYS A 100 18.24 13.92 2.35
C LYS A 100 18.42 13.51 3.82
N ALA A 101 18.83 12.26 4.09
CA ALA A 101 18.98 11.77 5.47
C ALA A 101 20.36 11.12 5.73
N ALA A 102 21.41 11.58 5.04
CA ALA A 102 22.80 11.26 5.34
C ALA A 102 23.55 12.56 5.68
#